data_AF-A0A9X2MT32-F1
#
_entry.id   AF-A0A9X2MT32-F1
#
_cell.length_a   1.000
_cell.length_b   1.000
_cell.length_c   1.000
_cell.angle_alpha   90.00
_cell.angle_beta   90.00
_cell.angle_gamma   90.00
#
_symmetry.space_group_name_H-M   'P 1'
#
loop_
_entity.id
_entity.type
_entity.pdbx_description
1 polymer ?
#
loop_
_entity_poly.entity_id
_entity_poly.type
_entity_poly.pdbx_seq_one_letter_code
_entity_poly.pdbx_strand_id
1 'polypeptide(L)'
;MQRRTVGVILLCISAFLYGVRYLSAAIFGSGVSSWDSQLFNAMLEYVGDGPLIMSWIALIAGIGYLFFAEFETFLVKNVKEIKENWNASDSQNDK
;
A
#
# COMPACT_ATOMS: atom_id res chain seq x y z
N MET A 1 -15.91 -5.06 4.15
CA MET A 1 -14.47 -5.15 4.50
C MET A 1 -13.99 -3.75 4.86
N GLN A 2 -13.21 -3.60 5.94
CA GLN A 2 -12.72 -2.29 6.35
C GLN A 2 -11.77 -1.77 5.27
N ARG A 3 -11.90 -0.49 4.86
CA ARG A 3 -11.04 0.12 3.82
C ARG A 3 -9.55 -0.08 4.14
N ARG A 4 -9.21 -0.11 5.43
CA ARG A 4 -7.87 -0.47 5.94
C ARG A 4 -7.37 -1.84 5.47
N THR A 5 -8.21 -2.88 5.51
CA THR A 5 -7.83 -4.24 5.07
C THR A 5 -7.49 -4.28 3.58
N VAL A 6 -8.25 -3.56 2.76
CA VAL A 6 -8.01 -3.46 1.31
C VAL A 6 -6.68 -2.76 1.03
N GLY A 7 -6.40 -1.65 1.73
CA GLY A 7 -5.12 -0.95 1.63
C GLY A 7 -3.93 -1.83 2.01
N VAL A 8 -4.02 -2.57 3.12
CA VAL A 8 -2.95 -3.49 3.55
C VAL A 8 -2.73 -4.63 2.55
N ILE A 9 -3.80 -5.23 2.03
CA ILE A 9 -3.70 -6.30 1.01
C ILE A 9 -3.02 -5.77 -0.26
N LEU A 10 -3.37 -4.56 -0.70
CA LEU A 10 -2.73 -3.91 -1.86
C LEU A 10 -1.23 -3.68 -1.62
N LEU A 11 -0.82 -3.28 -0.42
CA LEU A 11 0.60 -3.16 -0.05
C LEU A 11 1.30 -4.52 -0.06
N CYS A 12 0.67 -5.58 0.45
CA CYS A 12 1.22 -6.93 0.39
C CYS A 12 1.40 -7.41 -1.06
N ILE A 13 0.42 -7.16 -1.93
CA ILE A 13 0.48 -7.50 -3.36
C ILE A 13 1.61 -6.71 -4.04
N SER A 14 1.77 -5.43 -3.72
CA SER A 14 2.88 -4.61 -4.22
C SER A 14 4.24 -5.19 -3.82
N ALA A 15 4.46 -5.44 -2.52
CA ALA A 15 5.71 -6.03 -2.04
C ALA A 15 6.00 -7.39 -2.67
N PHE A 16 4.96 -8.21 -2.86
CA PHE A 16 5.06 -9.49 -3.55
C PHE A 16 5.47 -9.33 -5.02
N LEU A 17 4.81 -8.45 -5.78
CA LEU A 17 5.14 -8.17 -7.19
C LEU A 17 6.57 -7.66 -7.36
N TYR A 18 7.01 -6.78 -6.46
CA TYR A 18 8.40 -6.33 -6.43
C TYR A 18 9.36 -7.51 -6.21
N GLY A 19 9.10 -8.32 -5.19
CA GLY A 19 9.91 -9.49 -4.85
C GLY A 19 9.97 -10.53 -5.97
N VAL A 20 8.87 -10.76 -6.67
CA VAL A 20 8.78 -11.75 -7.78
C VAL A 20 9.74 -11.41 -8.91
N ARG A 21 10.02 -10.12 -9.19
CA ARG A 21 11.03 -9.74 -10.20
C ARG A 21 12.41 -10.29 -9.83
N TYR A 22 12.84 -10.02 -8.60
CA TYR A 22 14.15 -10.44 -8.11
C TYR A 22 14.21 -11.95 -7.90
N LEU A 23 13.12 -12.57 -7.43
CA LEU A 23 13.04 -14.01 -7.25
C LEU A 23 13.14 -14.74 -8.60
N SER A 24 12.46 -14.24 -9.64
CA SER A 24 12.55 -14.78 -11.00
C SER A 24 13.97 -14.69 -11.55
N ALA A 25 14.63 -13.54 -11.39
CA ALA A 25 16.01 -13.35 -11.80
C ALA A 25 16.98 -14.27 -11.02
N ALA A 26 16.75 -14.46 -9.71
CA ALA A 26 17.56 -15.34 -8.87
C ALA A 26 17.38 -16.83 -9.23
N ILE A 27 16.16 -17.26 -9.55
CA ILE A 27 15.89 -18.63 -10.03
C ILE A 27 16.60 -18.85 -11.37
N PHE A 28 16.52 -17.91 -12.30
CA PHE A 28 17.23 -18.01 -13.57
C PHE A 28 18.76 -18.02 -13.37
N GLY A 29 19.26 -17.20 -12.45
CA GLY A 29 20.67 -17.15 -12.05
C GLY A 29 21.14 -18.30 -11.15
N SER A 30 20.27 -19.24 -10.77
CA SER A 30 20.67 -20.37 -9.92
C SER A 30 21.43 -21.47 -10.68
N GLY A 31 21.32 -21.48 -12.02
CA GLY A 31 21.95 -22.48 -12.88
C GLY A 31 23.30 -22.06 -13.49
N VAL A 32 23.80 -20.86 -13.19
CA VAL A 32 25.05 -20.33 -13.77
C VAL A 32 26.24 -20.58 -12.84
N SER A 33 27.38 -21.04 -13.39
CA SER A 33 28.60 -21.35 -12.63
C SER A 33 29.29 -20.13 -12.00
N SER A 34 29.01 -18.93 -12.48
CA SER A 34 29.64 -17.70 -12.03
C SER A 34 28.59 -16.62 -11.83
N TRP A 35 28.52 -16.11 -10.61
CA TRP A 35 27.64 -15.00 -10.24
C TRP A 35 28.40 -13.69 -10.41
N ASP A 36 27.91 -12.84 -11.31
CA ASP A 36 28.41 -11.47 -11.47
C ASP A 36 27.24 -10.47 -11.51
N SER A 37 27.49 -9.25 -11.02
CA SER A 37 26.51 -8.17 -10.96
C SER A 37 25.94 -7.79 -12.34
N GLN A 38 26.77 -7.84 -13.38
CA GLN A 38 26.37 -7.50 -14.74
C GLN A 38 25.46 -8.58 -15.32
N LEU A 39 25.75 -9.86 -14.99
CA LEU A 39 24.93 -10.99 -15.38
C LEU A 39 23.55 -10.95 -14.71
N PHE A 40 23.49 -10.64 -13.40
CA PHE A 40 22.21 -10.51 -12.69
C PHE A 40 21.37 -9.33 -13.21
N ASN A 41 22.01 -8.21 -13.54
CA ASN A 41 21.31 -7.08 -14.17
C ASN A 41 20.75 -7.44 -15.55
N ALA A 42 21.49 -8.19 -16.37
CA ALA A 42 20.97 -8.71 -17.64
C ALA A 42 19.76 -9.64 -17.45
N MET A 43 19.73 -10.44 -16.37
CA MET A 43 18.58 -11.26 -16.01
C MET A 43 17.38 -10.41 -15.53
N LEU A 44 17.63 -9.35 -14.76
CA LEU A 44 16.58 -8.40 -14.35
C LEU A 44 15.98 -7.64 -15.54
N GLU A 45 16.80 -7.33 -16.54
CA GLU A 45 16.37 -6.73 -17.81
C GLU A 45 15.56 -7.73 -18.63
N TYR A 46 15.97 -9.00 -18.67
CA TYR A 46 15.21 -10.08 -19.33
C TYR A 46 13.83 -10.32 -18.71
N VAL A 47 13.73 -10.31 -17.37
CA VAL A 47 12.43 -10.38 -16.67
C VAL A 47 11.55 -9.15 -16.98
N GLY A 48 12.17 -8.03 -17.33
CA GLY A 48 11.52 -6.79 -17.71
C GLY A 48 10.98 -5.99 -16.51
N ASP A 49 10.46 -4.80 -16.83
CA ASP A 49 9.97 -3.84 -15.83
C ASP A 49 8.47 -3.98 -15.52
N GLY A 50 7.75 -4.88 -16.19
CA GLY A 50 6.32 -5.10 -15.99
C GLY A 50 5.91 -5.33 -14.53
N PRO A 51 6.51 -6.29 -13.81
CA PRO A 51 6.23 -6.52 -12.39
C PRO A 51 6.53 -5.30 -11.51
N LEU A 52 7.54 -4.52 -11.87
CA LEU A 52 7.98 -3.35 -11.12
C LEU A 52 7.00 -2.19 -11.30
N ILE A 53 6.52 -1.94 -12.52
CA ILE A 53 5.49 -0.93 -12.81
C ILE A 53 4.18 -1.28 -12.09
N MET A 54 3.74 -2.54 -12.19
CA MET A 54 2.54 -3.03 -11.49
C MET A 54 2.68 -2.88 -9.96
N SER A 55 3.86 -3.17 -9.42
CA SER A 55 4.18 -2.98 -8.00
C SER A 55 4.02 -1.53 -7.57
N TRP A 56 4.54 -0.56 -8.33
CA TRP A 56 4.41 0.86 -8.00
C TRP A 56 2.96 1.34 -8.02
N ILE A 57 2.18 0.91 -9.02
CA ILE A 57 0.76 1.28 -9.10
C ILE A 57 0.00 0.72 -7.89
N ALA A 58 0.23 -0.55 -7.55
CA ALA A 58 -0.36 -1.17 -6.37
C ALA A 58 0.08 -0.50 -5.06
N LEU A 59 1.33 -0.03 -4.98
CA LEU A 59 1.85 0.70 -3.82
C LEU A 59 1.12 2.03 -3.63
N ILE A 60 1.05 2.84 -4.69
CA ILE A 60 0.39 4.15 -4.66
C ILE A 60 -1.10 3.99 -4.33
N ALA A 61 -1.76 3.02 -4.95
CA ALA A 61 -3.16 2.70 -4.65
C ALA A 61 -3.36 2.25 -3.20
N GLY A 62 -2.49 1.36 -2.69
CA GLY A 62 -2.54 0.86 -1.32
C GLY A 62 -2.34 1.95 -0.26
N ILE A 63 -1.33 2.82 -0.46
CA ILE A 63 -1.08 3.98 0.41
C ILE A 63 -2.28 4.93 0.38
N GLY A 64 -2.78 5.26 -0.82
CA GLY A 64 -3.95 6.12 -0.97
C GLY A 64 -5.16 5.59 -0.21
N TYR A 65 -5.45 4.30 -0.34
CA TYR A 65 -6.57 3.66 0.34
C TYR A 65 -6.45 3.68 1.88
N LEU A 66 -5.23 3.50 2.40
CA LEU A 66 -4.92 3.61 3.82
C LEU A 66 -5.11 5.05 4.34
N PHE A 67 -4.61 6.03 3.61
CA PHE A 67 -4.79 7.44 3.94
C PHE A 67 -6.26 7.83 3.98
N PHE A 68 -7.04 7.49 2.96
CA PHE A 68 -8.48 7.77 2.94
C PHE A 68 -9.23 7.09 4.10
N ALA A 69 -8.87 5.85 4.42
CA ALA A 69 -9.48 5.14 5.55
C ALA A 69 -9.20 5.81 6.90
N GLU A 70 -7.98 6.32 7.10
CA GLU A 70 -7.61 7.01 8.34
C GLU A 70 -8.27 8.39 8.43
N PHE A 71 -8.28 9.14 7.32
CA PHE A 71 -8.94 10.46 7.24
C PHE A 71 -10.44 10.38 7.49
N GLU A 72 -11.14 9.42 6.89
CA GLU A 72 -12.59 9.23 7.10
C GLU A 72 -12.89 8.95 8.58
N THR A 73 -12.11 8.06 9.19
CA THR A 73 -12.28 7.72 10.61
C THR A 73 -12.02 8.93 11.51
N PHE A 74 -10.95 9.69 11.24
CA PHE A 74 -10.61 10.89 11.98
C PHE A 74 -11.68 11.97 11.83
N LEU A 75 -12.14 12.27 10.61
CA LEU A 75 -13.15 13.29 10.36
C LEU A 75 -14.50 12.94 11.01
N VAL A 76 -14.96 11.70 10.87
CA VAL A 76 -16.22 11.26 11.48
C VAL A 76 -16.18 11.41 13.01
N LYS A 77 -15.04 11.11 13.64
CA LYS A 77 -14.87 11.28 15.07
C LYS A 77 -14.96 12.76 15.48
N ASN A 78 -14.22 13.65 14.80
CA ASN A 78 -14.23 15.08 15.11
C ASN A 78 -15.61 15.70 14.91
N VAL A 79 -16.31 15.34 13.83
CA VAL A 79 -17.67 15.84 13.56
C VAL A 79 -18.66 15.38 14.64
N LYS A 80 -18.52 14.14 15.12
CA LYS A 80 -19.37 13.60 16.17
C LYS A 80 -19.16 14.36 17.50
N GLU A 81 -17.91 14.60 17.89
CA GLU A 81 -17.58 15.39 19.09
C GLU A 81 -18.13 16.81 19.01
N ILE A 82 -17.98 17.49 17.86
CA ILE A 82 -18.55 18.84 17.65
C ILE A 82 -20.07 18.80 17.82
N LYS A 83 -20.75 17.81 17.22
CA LYS A 83 -22.21 17.70 17.29
C LYS A 83 -22.71 17.43 18.72
N GLU A 84 -22.01 16.56 19.46
CA GLU A 84 -22.34 16.29 20.86
C GLU A 84 -22.14 17.53 21.75
N ASN A 85 -21.06 18.28 21.55
CA ASN A 85 -20.80 19.53 22.27
C ASN A 85 -21.86 20.60 22.00
N TRP A 86 -22.28 20.77 20.74
CA TRP A 86 -23.35 21.71 20.37
C TRP A 86 -24.71 21.33 20.98
N ASN A 87 -25.07 20.05 20.95
CA ASN A 87 -26.30 19.58 21.58
C ASN A 87 -26.29 19.78 23.10
N ALA A 88 -25.13 19.60 23.74
CA ALA A 88 -24.98 19.85 25.17
C ALA A 88 -25.12 21.34 25.51
N SER A 89 -24.55 22.24 24.69
CA SER A 89 -24.71 23.69 24.89
C SER A 89 -26.14 24.17 24.71
N ASP A 90 -26.87 23.66 23.71
CA ASP A 90 -28.27 24.05 23.49
C ASP A 90 -29.15 23.64 24.69
N SER A 91 -28.92 22.44 25.25
CA SER A 91 -29.66 21.96 26.43
C SER A 91 -29.41 22.76 27.73
N GLN A 92 -28.30 23.51 27.80
CA GLN A 92 -28.02 24.40 28.93
C GLN A 92 -28.59 25.81 28.72
N ASN A 93 -28.73 26.26 27.49
CA ASN A 93 -29.29 27.58 27.17
C ASN A 93 -30.83 27.62 27.23
N ASP A 94 -31.51 26.48 27.13
CA ASP A 94 -32.98 26.36 27.22
C ASP A 94 -33.52 26.26 28.67
N LYS A 95 -32.66 26.40 29.70
CA LYS A 95 -33.03 26.40 31.13
C LYS A 95 -32.90 27.78 31.75
#